data_AF-A0A958AL10-F1
#
_entry.id   AF-A0A958AL10-F1
#
_cell.length_a   1.000
_cell.length_b   1.000
_cell.length_c   1.000
_cell.angle_alpha   90.00
_cell.angle_beta   90.00
_cell.angle_gamma   90.00
#
_symmetry.space_group_name_H-M   'P 1'
#
loop_
_entity.id
_entity.type
_entity.pdbx_description
1 polymer ?
#
loop_
_entity_poly.entity_id
_entity_poly.type
_entity_poly.pdbx_seq_one_letter_code
_entity_poly.pdbx_strand_id
1 'polypeptide(L)'
;TAGDGIYSAQFQANEPGHYNFLFGVQGTTENSGRFSRQQLKTVHVRSVPDPAETEIQSSIDGQTLSITMVPRTTFGHQMGPGWANYFWFTTPDGQAFKPTDDNGTYTASLTFTGDAPPPVTLHFLRVSFAIEDSVTPDQLPVPLDDSSTVIETVPGTEPPATPAGYPLWLIILLIVVILLVIGLIIYVIRRP
;
A
#
# COMPACT_ATOMS: atom_id res chain seq x y z
N THR A 1 -11.56 -29.41 -23.40
CA THR A 1 -12.74 -30.14 -23.91
C THR A 1 -13.51 -30.66 -22.72
N ALA A 2 -14.77 -30.26 -22.55
CA ALA A 2 -15.64 -30.74 -21.49
C ALA A 2 -16.19 -32.13 -21.87
N GLY A 3 -15.53 -33.18 -21.40
CA GLY A 3 -15.91 -34.58 -21.61
C GLY A 3 -16.46 -35.26 -20.34
N ASP A 4 -16.48 -34.52 -19.24
CA ASP A 4 -16.87 -34.93 -17.88
C ASP A 4 -18.14 -34.21 -17.41
N GLY A 5 -18.76 -33.39 -18.26
CA GLY A 5 -19.93 -32.58 -17.92
C GLY A 5 -19.61 -31.28 -17.16
N ILE A 6 -18.33 -30.91 -17.01
CA ILE A 6 -17.94 -29.64 -16.38
C ILE A 6 -17.58 -28.63 -17.46
N TYR A 7 -18.33 -27.52 -17.49
CA TYR A 7 -18.07 -26.40 -18.38
C TYR A 7 -17.51 -25.25 -17.56
N SER A 8 -16.34 -24.76 -17.96
CA SER A 8 -15.65 -23.65 -17.30
C SER A 8 -15.47 -22.49 -18.28
N ALA A 9 -15.60 -21.27 -17.77
CA ALA A 9 -15.31 -20.04 -18.50
C ALA A 9 -14.51 -19.11 -17.58
N GLN A 10 -13.61 -18.33 -18.16
CA GLN A 10 -12.86 -17.29 -17.46
C GLN A 10 -13.32 -15.93 -17.98
N PHE A 11 -13.56 -15.00 -17.06
CA PHE A 11 -13.89 -13.62 -17.36
C PHE A 11 -12.95 -12.72 -16.57
N GLN A 12 -12.26 -11.82 -17.25
CA GLN A 12 -11.41 -10.83 -16.60
C GLN A 12 -12.23 -9.56 -16.38
N ALA A 13 -12.46 -9.22 -15.11
CA ALA A 13 -13.10 -7.96 -14.74
C ALA A 13 -12.08 -6.83 -14.81
N ASN A 14 -12.43 -5.75 -15.52
CA ASN A 14 -11.61 -4.55 -15.63
C ASN A 14 -12.14 -3.40 -14.77
N GLU A 15 -13.36 -3.51 -14.26
CA GLU A 15 -14.00 -2.48 -13.46
C GLU A 15 -14.53 -3.09 -12.15
N PRO A 16 -14.56 -2.33 -11.05
CA PRO A 16 -15.28 -2.73 -9.85
C PRO A 16 -16.79 -2.69 -10.12
N GLY A 17 -17.54 -3.61 -9.50
CA GLY A 17 -18.99 -3.64 -9.64
C GLY A 17 -19.61 -5.03 -9.55
N HIS A 18 -20.90 -5.10 -9.84
CA HIS A 18 -21.64 -6.35 -9.90
C HIS A 18 -21.64 -6.91 -11.31
N TYR A 19 -21.00 -8.06 -11.49
CA TYR A 19 -21.02 -8.82 -12.72
C TYR A 19 -22.08 -9.91 -12.64
N ASN A 20 -23.01 -9.88 -13.59
CA ASN A 20 -24.12 -10.82 -13.70
C ASN A 20 -23.84 -11.83 -14.80
N PHE A 21 -23.66 -13.09 -14.41
CA PHE A 21 -23.41 -14.20 -15.33
C PHE A 21 -24.68 -15.04 -15.45
N LEU A 22 -25.29 -15.03 -16.63
CA LEU A 22 -26.44 -15.89 -16.96
C LEU A 22 -25.94 -17.15 -17.66
N PHE A 23 -26.01 -18.28 -16.97
CA PHE A 23 -25.68 -19.59 -17.53
C PHE A 23 -26.95 -20.23 -18.06
N GLY A 24 -26.96 -20.61 -19.33
CA GLY A 24 -28.09 -21.28 -19.98
C GLY A 24 -27.67 -22.62 -20.57
N VAL A 25 -28.43 -23.67 -20.29
CA VAL A 25 -28.30 -24.96 -20.97
C VAL A 25 -29.63 -25.31 -21.62
N GLN A 26 -29.57 -25.73 -22.88
CA GLN A 26 -30.73 -26.23 -23.61
C GLN A 26 -30.36 -27.52 -24.33
N GLY A 27 -31.33 -28.41 -24.47
CA GLY A 27 -31.13 -29.66 -25.18
C GLY A 27 -32.44 -30.39 -25.40
N THR A 28 -32.35 -31.54 -26.04
CA THR A 28 -33.46 -32.46 -26.21
C THR A 28 -33.03 -33.82 -25.69
N THR A 29 -33.87 -34.46 -24.89
CA THR A 29 -33.66 -35.85 -24.45
C THR A 29 -34.65 -36.77 -25.14
N GLU A 30 -34.25 -38.03 -25.33
CA GLU A 30 -35.08 -39.05 -25.98
C GLU A 30 -36.40 -39.28 -25.23
N ASN A 31 -36.36 -39.22 -23.90
CA ASN A 31 -37.51 -39.55 -23.04
C ASN A 31 -38.26 -38.34 -22.46
N SER A 32 -37.70 -37.12 -22.53
CA SER A 32 -38.27 -35.94 -21.84
C SER A 32 -38.44 -34.73 -22.76
N GLY A 33 -38.15 -34.87 -24.05
CA GLY A 33 -38.29 -33.80 -25.03
C GLY A 33 -37.31 -32.65 -24.79
N ARG A 34 -37.68 -31.43 -25.22
CA ARG A 34 -36.83 -30.24 -25.12
C ARG A 34 -36.79 -29.72 -23.69
N PHE A 35 -35.59 -29.43 -23.18
CA PHE A 35 -35.39 -28.76 -21.91
C PHE A 35 -34.59 -27.46 -22.07
N SER A 36 -34.80 -26.54 -21.14
CA SER A 36 -33.99 -25.34 -20.95
C SER A 36 -33.86 -25.06 -19.45
N ARG A 37 -32.65 -24.76 -18.99
CA ARG A 37 -32.39 -24.30 -17.63
C ARG A 37 -31.51 -23.06 -17.70
N GLN A 38 -31.82 -22.09 -16.86
CA GLN A 38 -31.02 -20.88 -16.71
C GLN A 38 -30.69 -20.66 -15.24
N GLN A 39 -29.49 -20.17 -14.97
CA GLN A 39 -29.05 -19.77 -13.64
C GLN A 39 -28.31 -18.44 -13.73
N LEU A 40 -28.77 -17.46 -12.97
CA LEU A 40 -28.07 -16.21 -12.77
C LEU A 40 -27.12 -16.34 -11.58
N LYS A 41 -25.87 -15.92 -11.76
CA LYS A 41 -24.88 -15.74 -10.69
C LYS A 41 -24.40 -14.31 -10.72
N THR A 42 -24.39 -13.68 -9.56
CA THR A 42 -23.84 -12.34 -9.38
C THR A 42 -22.53 -12.44 -8.62
N VAL A 43 -21.48 -11.82 -9.14
CA VAL A 43 -20.17 -11.69 -8.48
C VAL A 43 -19.91 -10.20 -8.29
N HIS A 44 -19.48 -9.82 -7.09
CA HIS A 44 -19.09 -8.45 -6.81
C HIS A 44 -17.57 -8.34 -6.85
N VAL A 45 -17.04 -7.50 -7.74
CA VAL A 45 -15.63 -7.17 -7.85
C VAL A 45 -15.39 -5.86 -7.12
N ARG A 46 -14.51 -5.89 -6.13
CA ARG A 46 -14.18 -4.74 -5.29
C ARG A 46 -13.02 -3.95 -5.88
N SER A 47 -13.05 -2.63 -5.70
CA SER A 47 -11.89 -1.77 -5.98
C SER A 47 -10.75 -2.14 -5.03
N VAL A 48 -9.53 -2.21 -5.57
CA VAL A 48 -8.30 -2.45 -4.82
C VAL A 48 -7.38 -1.25 -5.10
N PRO A 49 -6.73 -0.67 -4.07
CA PRO A 49 -5.80 0.42 -4.27
C PRO A 49 -4.54 -0.09 -4.98
N ASP A 50 -4.06 0.72 -5.93
CA ASP A 50 -2.75 0.57 -6.54
C ASP A 50 -1.81 1.58 -5.88
N PRO A 51 -0.69 1.14 -5.29
CA PRO A 51 0.27 2.06 -4.67
C PRO A 51 0.89 3.06 -5.65
N ALA A 52 1.02 2.71 -6.94
CA ALA A 52 1.62 3.60 -7.93
C ALA A 52 0.67 4.75 -8.33
N GLU A 53 -0.64 4.53 -8.22
CA GLU A 53 -1.66 5.51 -8.58
C GLU A 53 -2.23 6.24 -7.35
N THR A 54 -2.04 5.69 -6.15
CA THR A 54 -2.56 6.29 -4.92
C THR A 54 -1.78 7.54 -4.55
N GLU A 55 -2.48 8.67 -4.47
CA GLU A 55 -1.89 9.94 -4.05
C GLU A 55 -1.83 10.00 -2.52
N ILE A 56 -0.65 10.25 -1.96
CA ILE A 56 -0.45 10.42 -0.52
C ILE A 56 0.34 11.68 -0.25
N GLN A 57 -0.13 12.44 0.72
CA GLN A 57 0.54 13.62 1.27
C GLN A 57 0.60 13.49 2.78
N SER A 58 1.74 13.86 3.35
CA SER A 58 1.88 13.99 4.80
C SER A 58 2.29 15.41 5.15
N SER A 59 1.90 15.83 6.35
CA SER A 59 2.27 17.12 6.92
C SER A 59 2.46 16.96 8.42
N ILE A 60 3.34 17.77 8.99
CA ILE A 60 3.64 17.75 10.43
C ILE A 60 3.27 19.13 10.98
N ASP A 61 2.43 19.14 12.01
CA ASP A 61 2.11 20.33 12.80
C ASP A 61 2.41 20.03 14.28
N GLY A 62 3.50 20.63 14.79
CA GLY A 62 4.04 20.31 16.11
C GLY A 62 4.45 18.83 16.22
N GLN A 63 3.77 18.09 17.11
CA GLN A 63 3.96 16.66 17.37
C GLN A 63 2.86 15.80 16.74
N THR A 64 2.13 16.35 15.76
CA THR A 64 1.06 15.63 15.06
C THR A 64 1.43 15.45 13.60
N LEU A 65 1.54 14.21 13.17
CA LEU A 65 1.61 13.81 11.76
C LEU A 65 0.19 13.68 11.23
N SER A 66 -0.13 14.40 10.16
CA SER A 66 -1.37 14.25 9.39
C SER A 66 -1.06 13.65 8.03
N ILE A 67 -1.71 12.54 7.71
CA ILE A 67 -1.58 11.83 6.43
C ILE A 67 -2.91 11.96 5.71
N THR A 68 -2.89 12.49 4.49
CA THR A 68 -4.05 12.53 3.60
C THR A 68 -3.76 11.67 2.38
N MET A 69 -4.70 10.79 2.02
CA MET A 69 -4.57 9.93 0.85
C MET A 69 -5.84 9.92 0.00
N VAL A 70 -5.65 9.79 -1.31
CA VAL A 70 -6.71 9.59 -2.30
C VAL A 70 -6.39 8.28 -3.03
N PRO A 71 -6.95 7.14 -2.58
CA PRO A 71 -6.64 5.84 -3.13
C PRO A 71 -7.25 5.68 -4.53
N ARG A 72 -6.42 5.20 -5.46
CA ARG A 72 -6.81 4.94 -6.84
C ARG A 72 -6.58 3.47 -7.20
N THR A 73 -7.38 2.95 -8.11
CA THR A 73 -7.17 1.62 -8.69
C THR A 73 -6.07 1.65 -9.74
N THR A 74 -5.62 0.49 -10.21
CA THR A 74 -4.63 0.37 -11.31
C THR A 74 -5.07 1.05 -12.61
N PHE A 75 -6.35 1.40 -12.75
CA PHE A 75 -6.87 2.15 -13.90
C PHE A 75 -6.97 3.67 -13.63
N GLY A 76 -6.43 4.15 -12.51
CA GLY A 76 -6.44 5.57 -12.11
C GLY A 76 -7.77 6.07 -11.55
N HIS A 77 -8.78 5.19 -11.40
CA HIS A 77 -10.08 5.55 -10.84
C HIS A 77 -10.00 5.67 -9.33
N GLN A 78 -10.61 6.71 -8.76
CA GLN A 78 -10.74 6.83 -7.30
C GLN A 78 -11.58 5.69 -6.74
N MET A 79 -11.20 5.16 -5.57
CA MET A 79 -11.99 4.12 -4.90
C MET A 79 -13.33 4.64 -4.34
N GLY A 80 -13.46 5.95 -4.17
CA GLY A 80 -14.63 6.59 -3.58
C GLY A 80 -14.71 6.42 -2.06
N PRO A 81 -15.81 6.85 -1.42
CA PRO A 81 -16.01 6.74 0.02
C PRO A 81 -16.32 5.30 0.48
N GLY A 82 -16.29 5.07 1.79
CA GLY A 82 -16.69 3.84 2.45
C GLY A 82 -15.57 2.83 2.70
N TRP A 83 -14.31 3.17 2.40
CA TRP A 83 -13.17 2.26 2.55
C TRP A 83 -12.33 2.50 3.81
N ALA A 84 -12.71 3.42 4.69
CA ALA A 84 -11.88 3.82 5.84
C ALA A 84 -11.44 2.65 6.72
N ASN A 85 -12.35 1.72 7.03
CA ASN A 85 -12.06 0.56 7.87
C ASN A 85 -11.22 -0.54 7.19
N TYR A 86 -10.97 -0.39 5.89
CA TYR A 86 -10.10 -1.29 5.12
C TYR A 86 -8.67 -0.75 5.04
N PHE A 87 -8.47 0.53 5.31
CA PHE A 87 -7.15 1.14 5.34
C PHE A 87 -6.64 1.25 6.77
N TRP A 88 -5.41 0.82 6.97
CA TRP A 88 -4.75 0.87 8.26
C TRP A 88 -3.33 1.38 8.10
N PHE A 89 -2.91 2.21 9.04
CA PHE A 89 -1.55 2.67 9.15
C PHE A 89 -0.90 1.97 10.34
N THR A 90 0.37 1.58 10.20
CA THR A 90 1.16 1.02 11.30
C THR A 90 2.47 1.76 11.45
N THR A 91 2.94 1.86 12.69
CA THR A 91 4.27 2.35 13.07
C THR A 91 5.20 1.18 13.43
N PRO A 92 6.52 1.38 13.56
CA PRO A 92 7.46 0.28 13.81
C PRO A 92 7.31 -0.36 15.20
N ASP A 93 6.70 0.34 16.16
CA ASP A 93 6.33 -0.18 17.48
C ASP A 93 4.99 -0.94 17.48
N GLY A 94 4.34 -1.06 16.32
CA GLY A 94 3.11 -1.82 16.14
C GLY A 94 1.83 -1.06 16.48
N GLN A 95 1.89 0.26 16.71
CA GLN A 95 0.68 1.07 16.86
C GLN A 95 -0.05 1.14 15.52
N ALA A 96 -1.29 0.68 15.51
CA ALA A 96 -2.16 0.70 14.35
C ALA A 96 -3.27 1.75 14.50
N PHE A 97 -3.55 2.50 13.43
CA PHE A 97 -4.58 3.52 13.41
C PHE A 97 -5.22 3.60 12.02
N LYS A 98 -6.45 4.13 11.96
CA LYS A 98 -7.25 4.19 10.72
C LYS A 98 -7.56 5.64 10.34
N PRO A 99 -7.75 5.92 9.04
CA PRO A 99 -8.19 7.24 8.60
C PRO A 99 -9.68 7.45 8.85
N THR A 100 -10.10 8.71 8.82
CA THR A 100 -11.48 9.14 8.59
C THR A 100 -11.69 9.42 7.10
N ASP A 101 -12.87 9.09 6.58
CA ASP A 101 -13.26 9.31 5.18
C ASP A 101 -14.05 10.61 5.02
N ASP A 102 -13.61 11.46 4.09
CA ASP A 102 -14.34 12.60 3.54
C ASP A 102 -14.45 12.43 2.01
N ASN A 103 -15.55 11.83 1.56
CA ASN A 103 -15.90 11.68 0.15
C ASN A 103 -14.81 10.99 -0.72
N GLY A 104 -14.15 9.97 -0.17
CA GLY A 104 -13.09 9.24 -0.85
C GLY A 104 -11.69 9.87 -0.70
N THR A 105 -11.58 10.95 0.08
CA THR A 105 -10.33 11.45 0.62
C THR A 105 -10.20 10.97 2.06
N TYR A 106 -9.08 10.35 2.40
CA TYR A 106 -8.90 9.69 3.68
C TYR A 106 -7.81 10.40 4.48
N THR A 107 -8.14 10.83 5.69
CA THR A 107 -7.20 11.54 6.57
C THR A 107 -6.97 10.76 7.85
N ALA A 108 -5.71 10.49 8.19
CA ALA A 108 -5.29 9.89 9.45
C ALA A 108 -4.37 10.83 10.20
N SER A 109 -4.36 10.74 11.52
CA SER A 109 -3.45 11.52 12.35
C SER A 109 -2.77 10.65 13.40
N LEU A 110 -1.49 10.91 13.61
CA LEU A 110 -0.66 10.22 14.59
C LEU A 110 0.07 11.28 15.42
N THR A 111 -0.15 11.27 16.73
CA THR A 111 0.69 12.02 17.66
C THR A 111 1.98 11.23 17.91
N PHE A 112 3.13 11.88 17.83
CA PHE A 112 4.43 11.26 18.06
C PHE A 112 5.28 12.10 19.02
N THR A 113 6.32 11.47 19.58
CA THR A 113 7.30 12.14 20.44
C THR A 113 8.66 12.21 19.76
N GLY A 114 9.41 13.28 20.00
CA GLY A 114 10.74 13.47 19.42
C GLY A 114 10.76 14.51 18.30
N ASP A 115 11.88 14.59 17.60
CA ASP A 115 12.14 15.64 16.60
C ASP A 115 11.56 15.31 15.21
N ALA A 116 11.19 14.05 14.96
CA ALA A 116 10.64 13.58 13.69
C ALA A 116 9.60 12.48 13.91
N PRO A 117 8.59 12.34 13.03
CA PRO A 117 7.62 11.26 13.12
C PRO A 117 8.28 9.90 12.85
N PRO A 118 7.74 8.81 13.41
CA PRO A 118 8.17 7.46 13.03
C PRO A 118 7.75 7.14 11.59
N PRO A 119 8.46 6.25 10.89
CA PRO A 119 8.01 5.68 9.62
C PRO A 119 6.64 5.04 9.74
N VAL A 120 5.77 5.30 8.76
CA VAL A 120 4.41 4.74 8.75
C VAL A 120 4.23 3.86 7.52
N THR A 121 3.67 2.67 7.70
CA THR A 121 3.29 1.74 6.63
C THR A 121 1.79 1.84 6.39
N LEU A 122 1.34 1.86 5.13
CA LEU A 122 -0.07 1.77 4.75
C LEU A 122 -0.44 0.33 4.35
N HIS A 123 -1.50 -0.18 4.94
CA HIS A 123 -2.10 -1.48 4.68
C HIS A 123 -3.50 -1.35 4.10
N PHE A 124 -3.89 -2.33 3.28
CA PHE A 124 -5.25 -2.49 2.78
C PHE A 124 -5.77 -3.92 2.97
N LEU A 125 -6.89 -4.05 3.67
CA LEU A 125 -7.50 -5.34 3.98
C LEU A 125 -8.35 -5.82 2.81
N ARG A 126 -7.85 -6.81 2.06
CA ARG A 126 -8.54 -7.41 0.91
C ARG A 126 -9.59 -8.44 1.36
N VAL A 127 -10.61 -7.99 2.08
CA VAL A 127 -11.73 -8.85 2.53
C VAL A 127 -13.05 -8.50 1.84
N SER A 128 -13.92 -9.49 1.71
CA SER A 128 -15.18 -9.41 0.95
C SER A 128 -16.40 -8.96 1.76
N PHE A 129 -16.27 -8.81 3.07
CA PHE A 129 -17.34 -8.40 3.98
C PHE A 129 -17.08 -7.02 4.58
N ALA A 130 -18.13 -6.41 5.15
CA ALA A 130 -18.05 -5.11 5.82
C ALA A 130 -17.23 -5.20 7.11
N ILE A 131 -16.32 -4.24 7.31
CA ILE A 131 -15.61 -4.04 8.58
C ILE A 131 -16.28 -2.87 9.30
N GLU A 132 -16.77 -3.10 10.50
CA GLU A 132 -17.47 -2.09 11.31
C GLU A 132 -16.49 -1.07 11.90
N ASP A 133 -16.98 0.14 12.21
CA ASP A 133 -16.15 1.21 12.77
C ASP A 133 -15.57 0.87 14.15
N SER A 134 -16.22 -0.02 14.90
CA SER A 134 -15.75 -0.42 16.23
C SER A 134 -14.62 -1.46 16.21
N VAL A 135 -14.28 -2.01 15.05
CA VAL A 135 -13.24 -3.04 14.94
C VAL A 135 -11.87 -2.44 15.28
N THR A 136 -11.22 -3.03 16.28
CA THR A 136 -9.87 -2.68 16.70
C THR A 136 -8.81 -3.52 15.96
N PRO A 137 -7.53 -3.11 15.95
CA PRO A 137 -6.47 -3.83 15.24
C PRO A 137 -6.36 -5.33 15.59
N ASP A 138 -6.60 -5.71 16.84
CA ASP A 138 -6.56 -7.10 17.33
C ASP A 138 -7.76 -7.95 16.88
N GLN A 139 -8.81 -7.31 16.35
CA GLN A 139 -10.03 -7.95 15.86
C GLN A 139 -10.06 -8.03 14.33
N LEU A 140 -8.98 -7.64 13.66
CA LEU A 140 -8.93 -7.62 12.21
C LEU A 140 -9.03 -9.04 11.64
N PRO A 141 -9.77 -9.21 10.52
CA PRO A 141 -9.96 -10.52 9.91
C PRO A 141 -8.71 -11.04 9.20
N VAL A 142 -7.75 -10.15 8.93
CA VAL A 142 -6.43 -10.45 8.39
C VAL A 142 -5.40 -9.61 9.15
N PRO A 143 -4.19 -10.13 9.38
CA PRO A 143 -3.15 -9.40 10.08
C PRO A 143 -2.65 -8.19 9.26
N LEU A 144 -2.10 -7.18 9.97
CA LEU A 144 -1.40 -6.04 9.38
C LEU A 144 0.08 -6.40 9.16
N ASP A 145 0.34 -7.28 8.19
CA ASP A 145 1.67 -7.72 7.79
C ASP A 145 1.96 -7.42 6.31
N ASP A 146 3.10 -7.90 5.81
CA ASP A 146 3.55 -7.74 4.42
C ASP A 146 2.51 -8.15 3.36
N SER A 147 1.59 -9.06 3.67
CA SER A 147 0.55 -9.50 2.73
C SER A 147 -0.55 -8.45 2.51
N SER A 148 -0.69 -7.53 3.46
CA SER A 148 -1.67 -6.44 3.45
C SER A 148 -1.05 -5.09 3.08
N THR A 149 0.28 -5.00 3.07
CA THR A 149 1.01 -3.77 2.78
C THR A 149 0.74 -3.27 1.35
N VAL A 150 0.40 -1.99 1.24
CA VAL A 150 0.24 -1.27 -0.03
C VAL A 150 1.43 -0.34 -0.24
N ILE A 151 1.79 0.44 0.78
CA ILE A 151 2.94 1.35 0.75
C ILE A 151 3.79 1.08 1.99
N GLU A 152 5.03 0.64 1.76
CA GLU A 152 5.98 0.28 2.82
C GLU A 152 6.39 1.47 3.69
N THR A 153 6.47 2.67 3.11
CA THR A 153 6.77 3.90 3.86
C THR A 153 6.00 5.05 3.26
N VAL A 154 5.12 5.65 4.05
CA VAL A 154 4.34 6.83 3.68
C VAL A 154 5.31 7.98 3.42
N PRO A 155 5.24 8.65 2.25
CA PRO A 155 6.12 9.77 1.94
C PRO A 155 6.09 10.85 3.01
N GLY A 156 7.26 11.34 3.43
CA GLY A 156 7.42 12.34 4.50
C GLY A 156 7.46 11.75 5.92
N THR A 157 7.38 10.42 6.06
CA THR A 157 7.60 9.71 7.33
C THR A 157 8.92 8.95 7.35
N GLU A 158 9.76 9.10 6.33
CA GLU A 158 11.03 8.40 6.25
C GLU A 158 11.91 8.74 7.46
N PRO A 159 12.73 7.79 7.95
CA PRO A 159 13.76 8.11 8.92
C PRO A 159 14.57 9.30 8.39
N PRO A 160 14.97 10.26 9.27
CA PRO A 160 15.80 11.36 8.85
C PRO A 160 16.99 10.80 8.09
N ALA A 161 17.18 11.28 6.85
CA ALA A 161 18.28 10.82 6.03
C ALA A 161 19.54 10.93 6.87
N THR A 162 20.16 9.78 7.18
CA THR A 162 21.42 9.78 7.91
C THR A 162 22.32 10.71 7.12
N PRO A 163 22.82 11.83 7.70
CA PRO A 163 23.65 12.76 6.95
C PRO A 163 24.72 11.90 6.31
N ALA A 164 24.76 11.91 4.97
CA ALA A 164 25.58 10.98 4.21
C ALA A 164 26.99 11.11 4.75
N GLY A 165 27.36 10.21 5.66
CA GLY A 165 28.64 10.27 6.31
C GLY A 165 29.63 10.19 5.17
N TYR A 166 30.58 11.13 5.10
CA TYR A 166 31.63 11.02 4.11
C TYR A 166 32.17 9.61 4.23
N PRO A 167 32.11 8.80 3.15
CA PRO A 167 32.53 7.41 3.25
C PRO A 167 33.96 7.41 3.78
N LEU A 168 34.27 6.50 4.69
CA LEU A 168 35.52 6.50 5.48
C LEU A 168 36.78 6.75 4.62
N TRP A 169 36.76 6.27 3.38
CA TRP A 169 37.83 6.49 2.41
C TRP A 169 38.06 7.97 2.04
N LEU A 170 37.02 8.81 1.97
CA LEU A 170 37.14 10.26 1.74
C LEU A 170 37.82 10.96 2.92
N ILE A 171 37.51 10.53 4.15
CA ILE A 171 38.17 11.04 5.37
C ILE A 171 39.65 10.63 5.37
N ILE A 172 39.95 9.36 5.06
CA ILE A 172 41.32 8.86 4.95
C ILE A 172 42.10 9.60 3.85
N LEU A 173 41.49 9.81 2.69
CA LEU A 173 42.11 10.53 1.57
C LEU A 173 42.45 11.97 1.97
N LEU A 174 41.55 12.66 2.67
CA LEU A 174 41.80 14.01 3.19
C LEU A 174 43.01 14.03 4.14
N ILE A 175 43.10 13.06 5.06
CA ILE A 175 44.23 12.94 6.00
C ILE A 175 45.54 12.72 5.25
N VAL A 176 45.56 11.84 4.25
CA VAL A 176 46.76 11.58 3.43
C VAL A 176 47.20 12.82 2.68
N VAL A 177 46.26 13.57 2.08
CA VAL A 177 46.55 14.82 1.37
C VAL A 177 47.13 15.86 2.33
N ILE A 178 46.55 16.02 3.53
CA ILE A 178 47.06 16.94 4.56
C ILE A 178 48.50 16.55 4.96
N LEU A 179 48.77 15.26 5.20
CA LEU A 179 50.10 14.77 5.55
C LEU A 179 51.12 15.00 4.43
N LEU A 180 50.73 14.82 3.16
CA LEU A 180 51.58 15.10 2.01
C LEU A 180 51.91 16.59 1.89
N VAL A 181 50.93 17.46 2.09
CA VAL A 181 51.12 18.92 2.07
C VAL A 181 52.04 19.36 3.21
N ILE A 182 51.83 18.85 4.42
CA ILE A 182 52.72 19.12 5.57
C ILE A 182 54.14 18.63 5.27
N GLY A 183 54.28 17.41 4.73
CA GLY A 183 55.56 16.84 4.33
C GLY A 183 56.28 17.69 3.29
N LEU A 184 55.55 18.18 2.27
CA LEU A 184 56.07 19.08 1.23
C LEU A 184 56.55 20.42 1.82
N ILE A 185 55.76 21.03 2.71
CA ILE A 185 56.12 22.28 3.37
C ILE A 185 57.41 22.11 4.18
N ILE A 186 57.51 21.04 4.99
CA ILE A 186 58.72 20.74 5.76
C ILE A 186 59.93 20.52 4.84
N TYR A 187 59.72 19.82 3.71
CA TYR A 187 60.77 19.57 2.74
C TYR A 187 61.31 20.86 2.11
N VAL A 188 60.42 21.78 1.72
CA VAL A 188 60.80 23.08 1.13
C VAL A 188 61.54 23.95 2.14
N ILE A 189 61.10 23.99 3.40
CA ILE A 189 61.77 24.77 4.46
C ILE A 189 63.17 24.21 4.78
N ARG A 190 63.38 22.89 4.64
CA ARG A 190 64.65 22.23 4.97
C ARG A 190 65.65 22.15 3.82
N ARG A 191 65.30 22.56 2.59
CA ARG A 191 66.28 22.66 1.50
C ARG A 191 67.08 23.97 1.68
N PRO A 192 68.38 23.89 2.00
CA PRO A 192 69.27 25.06 2.02
C PRO A 192 69.51 25.62 0.62
#